data_AF-A0A484Z8K8-F1
#
_entry.id   AF-A0A484Z8K8-F1
#
_cell.length_a   1.000
_cell.length_b   1.000
_cell.length_c   1.000
_cell.angle_alpha   90.00
_cell.angle_beta   90.00
_cell.angle_gamma   90.00
#
_symmetry.space_group_name_H-M   'P 1'
#
loop_
_entity.id
_entity.type
_entity.pdbx_description
1 polymer ?
#
loop_
_entity_poly.entity_id
_entity_poly.type
_entity_poly.pdbx_seq_one_letter_code
_entity_poly.pdbx_strand_id
1 'polypeptide(L)'
;MTRWPLKGRASCAPWGQRIIWLSERLAWLESQRHQFLRHISHELKTPLASMREGTELLADEVAGPLTSEQKEIVEILDRQQPQFAKAY
;
A
#
# COMPACT_ATOMS: atom_id res chain seq x y z
N MET A 1 -11.85 -46.44 -45.28
CA MET A 1 -11.09 -46.49 -44.02
C MET A 1 -10.14 -45.31 -44.00
N THR A 2 -10.10 -44.37 -43.07
CA THR A 2 -10.91 -44.01 -41.90
C THR A 2 -10.67 -42.51 -41.75
N ARG A 3 -11.75 -41.73 -41.78
CA ARG A 3 -11.74 -40.26 -41.67
C ARG A 3 -11.20 -39.88 -40.28
N TRP A 4 -10.08 -39.17 -40.23
CA TRP A 4 -9.54 -38.59 -39.00
C TRP A 4 -10.59 -37.70 -38.33
N PRO A 5 -10.94 -37.90 -37.05
CA PRO A 5 -11.96 -37.09 -36.42
C PRO A 5 -11.36 -35.71 -36.15
N LEU A 6 -11.94 -34.68 -36.76
CA LEU A 6 -11.69 -33.28 -36.43
C LEU A 6 -12.19 -33.01 -35.01
N LYS A 7 -11.42 -33.44 -34.00
CA LYS A 7 -11.58 -33.07 -32.60
C LYS A 7 -10.82 -31.75 -32.36
N GLY A 8 -11.12 -30.74 -33.19
CA GLY A 8 -10.33 -29.51 -33.31
C GLY A 8 -10.99 -28.24 -32.77
N ARG A 9 -12.24 -28.28 -32.29
CA ARG A 9 -12.96 -27.05 -31.85
C ARG A 9 -13.56 -27.12 -30.45
N ALA A 10 -13.97 -28.30 -29.97
CA ALA A 10 -14.62 -28.43 -28.66
C ALA A 10 -13.63 -28.45 -27.48
N SER A 11 -12.39 -28.86 -27.69
CA SER A 11 -11.40 -29.05 -26.63
C SER A 11 -10.77 -27.74 -26.14
N CYS A 12 -10.66 -26.69 -26.95
CA CYS A 12 -10.08 -25.39 -26.53
C CYS A 12 -11.05 -24.50 -25.75
N ALA A 13 -12.36 -24.66 -25.94
CA ALA A 13 -13.35 -23.79 -25.29
C ALA A 13 -13.32 -23.85 -23.75
N PRO A 14 -13.20 -25.03 -23.10
CA PRO A 14 -13.07 -25.11 -21.64
C PRO A 14 -11.81 -24.43 -21.09
N TRP A 15 -10.70 -24.50 -21.83
CA TRP A 15 -9.44 -23.84 -21.45
C TRP A 15 -9.53 -22.32 -21.59
N GLY A 16 -10.14 -21.84 -22.68
CA GLY A 16 -10.40 -20.42 -22.88
C GLY A 16 -11.24 -19.82 -21.75
N GLN A 17 -12.33 -20.50 -21.35
CA GLN A 17 -13.15 -20.08 -20.21
C GLN A 17 -12.36 -20.06 -18.89
N ARG A 18 -11.48 -21.04 -18.68
CA ARG A 18 -10.66 -21.10 -17.46
C ARG A 18 -9.59 -20.00 -17.40
N ILE A 19 -9.00 -19.62 -18.55
CA ILE A 19 -8.07 -18.49 -18.63
C ILE A 19 -8.80 -17.19 -18.34
N ILE A 20 -9.98 -16.96 -18.94
CA ILE A 20 -10.80 -15.76 -18.69
C ILE A 20 -11.12 -15.65 -17.20
N TRP A 21 -11.58 -16.74 -16.58
CA TRP A 21 -11.86 -16.75 -15.14
C TRP A 21 -10.62 -16.45 -14.29
N LEU A 22 -9.45 -17.01 -14.64
CA LEU A 22 -8.20 -16.70 -13.93
C LEU A 22 -7.79 -15.24 -14.09
N SER A 23 -7.95 -14.66 -15.28
CA SER A 23 -7.68 -13.24 -15.54
C SER A 23 -8.60 -12.33 -14.74
N GLU A 24 -9.90 -12.61 -14.69
CA GLU A 24 -10.86 -11.88 -13.86
C GLU A 24 -10.53 -12.00 -12.37
N ARG A 25 -10.15 -13.21 -11.93
CA ARG A 25 -9.76 -13.45 -10.54
C ARG A 25 -8.48 -12.70 -10.16
N LEU A 26 -7.50 -12.64 -11.07
CA LEU A 26 -6.26 -11.89 -10.85
C LEU A 26 -6.55 -10.39 -10.77
N ALA A 27 -7.33 -9.84 -11.72
CA ALA A 27 -7.71 -8.44 -11.72
C ALA A 27 -8.47 -8.05 -10.44
N TRP A 28 -9.35 -8.94 -9.96
CA TRP A 28 -10.02 -8.75 -8.68
C TRP A 28 -9.05 -8.75 -7.50
N LEU A 29 -8.10 -9.68 -7.43
CA LEU A 29 -7.08 -9.69 -6.37
C LEU A 29 -6.20 -8.44 -6.41
N GLU A 30 -5.83 -7.97 -7.60
CA GLU A 30 -5.08 -6.74 -7.77
C GLU A 30 -5.88 -5.53 -7.28
N SER A 31 -7.18 -5.46 -7.55
CA SER A 31 -8.03 -4.38 -7.05
C SER A 31 -8.11 -4.39 -5.52
N GLN A 32 -8.24 -5.58 -4.92
CA GLN A 32 -8.23 -5.75 -3.46
C GLN A 32 -6.89 -5.34 -2.85
N ARG A 33 -5.77 -5.68 -3.49
CA ARG A 33 -4.43 -5.25 -3.06
C ARG A 33 -4.31 -3.72 -3.06
N HIS A 34 -4.75 -3.07 -4.13
CA HIS A 34 -4.71 -1.61 -4.22
C HIS A 34 -5.59 -0.95 -3.15
N GLN A 35 -6.80 -1.48 -2.92
CA GLN A 35 -7.69 -0.98 -1.89
C GLN A 35 -7.10 -1.15 -0.49
N PHE A 36 -6.53 -2.32 -0.20
CA PHE A 36 -5.87 -2.60 1.06
C PHE A 36 -4.71 -1.64 1.32
N LEU A 37 -3.80 -1.48 0.34
CA LEU A 37 -2.66 -0.57 0.48
C LEU A 37 -3.12 0.87 0.71
N ARG A 38 -4.10 1.35 -0.07
CA ARG A 38 -4.66 2.70 0.10
C ARG A 38 -5.28 2.88 1.48
N HIS A 39 -6.03 1.89 1.95
CA HIS A 39 -6.66 1.92 3.26
C HIS A 39 -5.62 2.01 4.39
N ILE A 40 -4.61 1.14 4.38
CA ILE A 40 -3.53 1.17 5.37
C ILE A 40 -2.75 2.49 5.29
N SER A 41 -2.50 3.02 4.09
CA SER A 41 -1.88 4.34 3.94
C SER A 41 -2.71 5.45 4.59
N HIS A 42 -4.04 5.43 4.45
CA HIS A 42 -4.92 6.39 5.11
C HIS A 42 -4.92 6.23 6.64
N GLU A 43 -4.99 4.99 7.14
CA GLU A 43 -4.98 4.72 8.58
C GLU A 43 -3.65 5.09 9.24
N LEU A 44 -2.53 5.00 8.51
CA LEU A 44 -1.22 5.42 9.01
C LEU A 44 -0.98 6.93 8.88
N LYS A 45 -1.60 7.61 7.90
CA LYS A 45 -1.40 9.04 7.68
C LYS A 45 -1.77 9.87 8.92
N THR A 46 -2.90 9.55 9.56
CA THR A 46 -3.39 10.27 10.73
C THR A 46 -2.45 10.15 11.94
N PRO A 47 -2.10 8.94 12.46
CA PRO A 47 -1.20 8.83 13.60
C PRO A 47 0.19 9.40 13.30
N LEU A 48 0.70 9.25 12.08
CA LEU A 48 1.98 9.85 11.68
C LEU A 48 1.92 11.38 11.62
N ALA A 49 0.81 11.96 11.14
CA ALA A 49 0.61 13.41 11.17
C ALA A 49 0.57 13.94 12.61
N SER A 50 -0.12 13.25 13.52
CA SER A 50 -0.14 13.61 14.94
C SER A 50 1.25 13.48 15.59
N MET A 51 2.04 12.47 15.24
CA MET A 51 3.42 12.35 15.72
C MET A 51 4.31 13.48 15.21
N ARG A 52 4.14 13.88 13.94
CA ARG A 52 4.86 15.02 13.37
C ARG A 52 4.50 16.30 14.09
N GLU A 53 3.21 16.60 14.21
CA GLU A 53 2.71 17.78 14.92
C GLU A 53 3.21 17.81 16.36
N GLY A 54 3.18 16.68 17.08
CA GLY A 54 3.76 16.59 18.42
C GLY A 54 5.26 16.85 18.46
N THR A 55 6.01 16.39 17.46
CA THR A 55 7.47 16.65 17.36
C THR A 55 7.74 18.13 17.05
N GLU A 56 6.97 18.75 16.16
CA GLU A 56 7.04 20.18 15.84
C GLU A 56 6.74 21.03 17.09
N LEU A 57 5.70 20.70 17.86
CA LEU A 57 5.36 21.39 19.11
C LEU A 57 6.46 21.26 20.18
N LEU A 58 7.15 20.13 20.25
CA LEU A 58 8.31 19.94 21.12
C LEU A 58 9.50 20.79 20.65
N ALA A 59 9.78 20.80 19.35
CA ALA A 59 10.86 21.60 18.76
C ALA A 59 10.65 23.11 18.96
N ASP A 60 9.40 23.57 18.88
CA ASP A 60 9.00 24.96 19.12
C ASP A 60 8.99 25.34 20.61
N GLU A 61 9.34 24.41 21.52
CA GLU A 61 9.37 24.60 22.98
C GLU A 61 8.02 25.13 23.54
N VAL A 62 6.90 24.83 22.87
CA VAL A 62 5.55 25.32 23.26
C VAL A 62 5.14 24.80 24.64
N ALA A 63 5.59 23.59 25.00
CA ALA A 63 5.38 23.00 26.32
C ALA A 63 6.35 23.51 27.40
N GLY A 64 7.34 24.34 27.03
CA GLY A 64 8.40 24.84 27.88
C GLY A 64 9.80 24.52 27.35
N PRO A 65 10.85 25.10 27.97
CA PRO A 65 12.22 24.96 27.49
C PRO A 65 12.73 23.53 27.59
N LEU A 66 13.36 23.04 26.52
CA LEU A 66 13.97 21.72 26.47
C LEU A 66 15.40 21.74 27.04
N THR A 67 15.78 20.67 27.73
CA THR A 67 17.19 20.43 28.08
C THR A 67 18.01 20.11 26.83
N SER A 68 19.34 20.23 26.90
CA SER A 68 20.22 19.90 25.78
C SER A 68 20.05 18.47 25.26
N GLU A 69 19.84 17.51 26.17
CA GLU A 69 19.58 16.10 25.81
C GLU A 69 18.22 15.93 25.11
N GLN A 70 17.19 16.65 25.57
CA GLN A 70 15.86 16.60 24.94
C GLN A 70 15.88 17.21 23.52
N LYS A 71 16.68 18.25 23.30
CA LYS A 71 16.86 18.85 21.96
C LYS A 71 17.47 17.88 20.97
N GLU A 72 18.49 17.12 21.39
CA GLU A 72 19.10 16.09 20.55
C GLU A 72 18.10 14.99 20.18
N ILE A 73 17.28 14.55 21.15
CA ILE A 73 16.22 13.56 20.91
C ILE A 73 15.19 14.09 19.90
N VAL A 74 14.73 15.34 20.05
CA VAL A 74 13.78 15.97 19.13
C VAL A 74 14.38 16.11 17.72
N GLU A 75 15.66 16.48 17.60
CA GLU A 75 16.36 16.55 16.31
C GLU A 75 16.46 15.18 15.62
N ILE A 76 16.65 14.11 16.39
CA ILE A 76 16.62 12.74 15.84
C ILE A 76 15.20 12.40 15.35
N LEU A 77 14.16 12.69 16.16
CA LEU A 77 12.78 12.43 15.78
C LEU A 77 12.36 13.19 14.51
N ASP A 78 12.79 14.44 14.37
CA ASP A 78 12.54 15.26 13.20
C ASP A 78 13.23 14.70 11.94
N ARG A 79 14.51 14.32 12.04
CA ARG A 79 15.26 13.71 10.93
C ARG A 79 14.72 12.36 10.48
N GLN A 80 14.08 11.61 11.37
CA GLN A 80 13.54 10.29 11.04
C GLN A 80 12.16 10.36 10.37
N GLN A 81 11.58 11.54 10.14
CA GLN A 81 10.22 11.66 9.59
C GLN A 81 10.13 11.21 8.12
N PRO A 82 9.45 10.10 7.83
CA PRO A 82 9.25 9.62 6.47
C PRO A 82 8.22 10.48 5.72
N GLN A 83 8.57 10.86 4.48
CA GLN A 83 7.67 11.63 3.61
C GLN A 83 6.64 10.73 2.92
N PHE A 84 5.68 10.20 3.68
CA PHE A 84 4.63 9.28 3.18
C PHE A 84 3.61 9.91 2.21
N ALA A 85 3.76 11.18 1.84
CA ALA A 85 2.73 11.94 1.13
C ALA A 85 2.77 11.87 -0.41
N LYS A 86 3.57 11.00 -1.04
CA LYS A 86 3.73 11.02 -2.51
C LYS A 86 3.57 9.68 -3.24
N ALA A 87 3.20 8.60 -2.58
CA ALA A 87 3.04 7.32 -3.27
C ALA A 87 1.69 6.70 -2.91
N TYR A 88 0.86 6.51 -3.94
CA TYR A 88 -0.48 5.90 -4.00
C TYR A 88 -1.70 6.80 -3.82
#